data_AF-A0AAW2XN67-F1
#
_entry.id   AF-A0AAW2XN67-F1
#
_cell.length_a   1.000
_cell.length_b   1.000
_cell.length_c   1.000
_cell.angle_alpha   90.00
_cell.angle_beta   90.00
_cell.angle_gamma   90.00
#
_symmetry.space_group_name_H-M   'P 1'
#
loop_
_entity.id
_entity.type
_entity.pdbx_description
1 polymer ?
#
loop_
_entity_poly.entity_id
_entity_poly.type
_entity_poly.pdbx_seq_one_letter_code
_entity_poly.pdbx_strand_id
1 'polypeptide(L)'
;MDRDLARVQTTESKVEGMENQLQNIYDNLVQKIQQLNRDLRFLIDQRDFGVEFNQKEAEIRRLKMELAQIEKDRYKVTKPLPLLFPMIPIARWNVRGLNHRDHQEAVCDLIREFGVKFIGLLETRVAITNVMQIQSVMLSGWNWFVDPTGPGNRIWLAWDATEIVVDILSVHVQCIHCRVHSLRSRVDSLVTIVYGLNDVISRRELWTHLVSVMEDVGENPWIVLGDFNAVLDHSEVCGHSGDINASMGDFRALLIDTGLVPLPSQGAFFTWYNCSDGPRSLWKKLDRMLVNDSWLTRWLNTSCLCATPRTSNHSPLILRGYESRNSRCLFRFDNYLAKSSGFIDIVRGVWEHPIYGTPMYSVTRKLKALKPNFWLLRKEKGDLMANVNQAMLFLETIQRLLDTDHSNKLLFLIERVARLVVLKATKLEQSMLQ
;
A
#
# COMPACT_ATOMS: atom_id res chain seq x y z
N MET A 1 -37.46 8.07 7.29
CA MET A 1 -36.54 8.85 6.45
C MET A 1 -36.13 10.15 7.16
N ASP A 2 -36.98 11.17 7.33
CA ASP A 2 -36.57 12.42 8.03
C ASP A 2 -36.28 12.26 9.53
N ARG A 3 -37.00 11.38 10.25
CA ARG A 3 -36.70 11.07 11.67
C ARG A 3 -35.42 10.25 11.86
N ASP A 4 -35.00 9.52 10.83
CA ASP A 4 -33.80 8.68 10.86
C ASP A 4 -32.56 9.52 10.51
N LEU A 5 -32.67 10.45 9.55
CA LEU A 5 -31.63 11.46 9.28
C LEU A 5 -31.38 12.37 10.49
N ALA A 6 -32.43 12.86 11.17
CA ALA A 6 -32.28 13.67 12.37
C ALA A 6 -31.61 12.89 13.53
N ARG A 7 -31.84 11.57 13.62
CA ARG A 7 -31.19 10.68 14.61
C ARG A 7 -29.72 10.39 14.26
N VAL A 8 -29.40 10.24 12.98
CA VAL A 8 -28.03 10.10 12.49
C VAL A 8 -27.24 11.39 12.79
N GLN A 9 -27.76 12.57 12.46
CA GLN A 9 -27.13 13.86 12.78
C GLN A 9 -26.97 14.09 14.29
N THR A 10 -27.95 13.68 15.11
CA THR A 10 -27.84 13.73 16.58
C THR A 10 -26.77 12.78 17.12
N THR A 11 -26.47 11.70 16.40
CA THR A 11 -25.48 10.69 16.80
C THR A 11 -24.08 11.09 16.32
N GLU A 12 -23.96 11.62 15.11
CA GLU A 12 -22.73 12.22 14.58
C GLU A 12 -22.25 13.37 15.47
N SER A 13 -23.15 14.27 15.88
CA SER A 13 -22.83 15.37 16.80
C SER A 13 -22.39 14.89 18.20
N LYS A 14 -22.85 13.71 18.64
CA LYS A 14 -22.40 13.11 19.90
C LYS A 14 -21.04 12.41 19.78
N VAL A 15 -20.77 11.78 18.64
CA VAL A 15 -19.46 11.20 18.34
C VAL A 15 -18.41 12.30 18.23
N GLU A 16 -18.72 13.37 17.51
CA GLU A 16 -17.88 14.57 17.44
C GLU A 16 -17.70 15.22 18.82
N GLY A 17 -18.75 15.24 19.66
CA GLY A 17 -18.67 15.67 21.05
C GLY A 17 -17.72 14.82 21.90
N MET A 18 -17.66 13.51 21.68
CA MET A 18 -16.77 12.59 22.40
C MET A 18 -15.33 12.66 21.91
N GLU A 19 -15.12 12.83 20.60
CA GLU A 19 -13.80 13.07 20.03
C GLU A 19 -13.22 14.40 20.54
N ASN A 20 -14.05 15.44 20.62
CA ASN A 20 -13.67 16.72 21.21
C ASN A 20 -13.37 16.62 22.71
N GLN A 21 -14.10 15.78 23.46
CA GLN A 21 -13.79 15.52 24.88
C GLN A 21 -12.46 14.77 25.06
N LEU A 22 -12.17 13.78 24.21
CA LEU A 22 -10.90 13.06 24.23
C LEU A 22 -9.72 13.95 23.85
N GLN A 23 -9.91 14.81 22.84
CA GLN A 23 -8.90 15.79 22.45
C GLN A 23 -8.67 16.82 23.57
N ASN A 24 -9.73 17.28 24.24
CA ASN A 24 -9.61 18.18 25.40
C ASN A 24 -8.88 17.52 26.57
N ILE A 25 -9.10 16.23 26.85
CA ILE A 25 -8.36 15.51 27.91
C ILE A 25 -6.88 15.40 27.55
N TYR A 26 -6.57 15.09 26.29
CA TYR A 26 -5.21 15.05 25.79
C TYR A 26 -4.51 16.41 25.91
N ASP A 27 -5.16 17.49 25.47
CA ASP A 27 -4.61 18.84 25.51
C ASP A 27 -4.41 19.32 26.96
N ASN A 28 -5.35 19.01 27.86
CA ASN A 28 -5.22 19.32 29.29
C ASN A 28 -4.04 18.59 29.95
N LEU A 29 -3.81 17.32 29.60
CA LEU A 29 -2.66 16.55 30.09
C LEU A 29 -1.34 17.14 29.60
N VAL A 30 -1.25 17.51 28.32
CA VAL A 30 -0.08 18.16 27.74
C VAL A 30 0.20 19.52 28.41
N GLN A 31 -0.83 20.34 28.59
CA GLN A 31 -0.69 21.64 29.27
C GLN A 31 -0.26 21.49 30.73
N LYS A 32 -0.81 20.51 31.45
CA LYS A 32 -0.43 20.23 32.85
C LYS A 32 1.03 19.77 32.95
N ILE A 33 1.48 18.91 32.03
CA ILE A 33 2.90 18.50 31.95
C ILE A 33 3.79 19.72 31.66
N GLN A 34 3.40 20.60 30.75
CA GLN A 34 4.17 21.81 30.44
C GLN A 34 4.26 22.78 31.64
N GLN A 35 3.16 22.97 32.36
CA GLN A 35 3.16 23.81 33.57
C GLN A 35 4.07 23.23 34.66
N LEU A 36 3.96 21.94 34.96
CA LEU A 36 4.82 21.30 35.96
C LEU A 36 6.30 21.35 35.56
N ASN A 37 6.63 21.22 34.28
CA ASN A 37 8.01 21.39 33.80
C ASN A 37 8.53 22.83 33.97
N ARG A 38 7.67 23.85 33.87
CA ARG A 38 8.06 25.25 34.14
C ARG A 38 8.33 25.46 35.62
N ASP A 39 7.46 24.97 36.50
CA ASP A 39 7.65 25.03 37.94
C ASP A 39 8.94 24.31 38.36
N LEU A 40 9.22 23.13 37.79
CA LEU A 40 10.42 22.37 38.08
C LEU A 40 11.70 23.13 37.66
N ARG A 41 11.68 23.83 36.51
CA ARG A 41 12.80 24.67 36.08
C ARG A 41 13.05 25.84 37.02
N PHE A 42 11.99 26.47 37.52
CA PHE A 42 12.10 27.54 38.51
C PHE A 42 12.75 27.05 39.83
N LEU A 43 12.37 25.86 40.30
CA LEU A 43 13.00 25.24 41.49
C LEU A 43 14.48 24.88 41.25
N ILE A 44 14.82 24.42 40.04
CA ILE A 44 16.21 24.16 39.64
C ILE A 44 17.04 25.46 39.67
N ASP A 45 16.49 26.56 39.16
CA ASP A 45 17.16 27.87 39.13
C ASP A 45 17.39 28.43 40.55
N GLN A 46 16.50 28.10 41.49
CA GLN A 46 16.65 28.41 42.92
C GLN A 46 17.53 27.42 43.69
N ARG A 47 18.03 26.36 43.03
CA ARG A 47 18.78 25.23 43.63
C ARG A 47 18.02 24.51 44.75
N ASP A 48 16.69 24.51 44.72
CA ASP A 48 15.85 23.80 45.69
C ASP A 48 15.47 22.41 45.16
N PHE A 49 16.12 21.39 45.72
CA PHE A 49 15.92 19.97 45.39
C PHE A 49 15.20 19.21 46.51
N GLY A 50 14.38 19.91 47.29
CA GLY A 50 13.64 19.37 48.42
C GLY A 50 12.46 18.47 48.06
N VAL A 51 11.53 18.31 49.02
CA VAL A 51 10.38 17.41 48.88
C VAL A 51 9.46 17.82 47.73
N GLU A 52 9.25 19.12 47.52
CA GLU A 52 8.39 19.65 46.46
C GLU A 52 8.94 19.33 45.06
N PHE A 53 10.26 19.45 44.87
CA PHE A 53 10.92 19.08 43.62
C PHE A 53 10.68 17.60 43.28
N ASN A 54 10.91 16.72 44.26
CA ASN A 54 10.72 15.27 44.08
C ASN A 54 9.26 14.90 43.78
N GLN A 55 8.30 15.57 44.41
CA GLN A 55 6.86 15.37 44.15
C GLN A 55 6.47 15.79 42.73
N LYS A 56 6.91 16.98 42.29
CA LYS A 56 6.62 17.48 40.94
C LYS A 56 7.31 16.63 39.86
N GLU A 57 8.54 16.18 40.08
CA GLU A 57 9.24 15.28 39.15
C GLU A 57 8.51 13.94 39.02
N ALA A 58 8.08 13.35 40.14
CA ALA A 58 7.31 12.11 40.14
C ALA A 58 5.97 12.26 39.41
N GLU A 59 5.27 13.39 39.60
CA GLU A 59 4.01 13.66 38.90
C GLU A 59 4.22 13.81 37.39
N ILE A 60 5.28 14.50 36.94
CA ILE A 60 5.62 14.60 35.51
C ILE A 60 5.90 13.21 34.92
N ARG A 61 6.68 12.37 35.60
CA ARG A 61 6.97 11.00 35.14
C ARG A 61 5.69 10.17 35.01
N ARG A 62 4.78 10.27 35.99
CA ARG A 62 3.48 9.60 35.95
C ARG A 62 2.63 10.06 34.76
N LEU A 63 2.47 11.38 34.58
CA LEU A 63 1.65 11.93 33.51
C LEU A 63 2.22 11.64 32.11
N LYS A 64 3.55 11.61 31.96
CA LYS A 64 4.20 11.18 30.71
C LYS A 64 3.97 9.71 30.41
N MET A 65 3.95 8.84 31.42
CA MET A 65 3.61 7.42 31.23
C MET A 65 2.14 7.25 30.81
N GLU A 66 1.23 8.03 31.40
CA GLU A 66 -0.19 8.02 31.04
C GLU A 66 -0.42 8.51 29.60
N LEU A 67 0.27 9.58 29.20
CA LEU A 67 0.27 10.07 27.81
C LEU A 67 0.81 9.02 26.84
N ALA A 68 1.95 8.40 27.16
CA ALA A 68 2.56 7.36 26.32
C ALA A 68 1.65 6.11 26.20
N GLN A 69 0.87 5.79 27.24
CA GLN A 69 -0.08 4.70 27.21
C GLN A 69 -1.29 5.03 26.31
N ILE A 70 -1.82 6.25 26.39
CA ILE A 70 -2.88 6.76 25.48
C ILE A 70 -2.40 6.73 24.02
N GLU A 71 -1.16 7.16 23.75
CA GLU A 71 -0.55 7.11 22.42
C GLU A 71 -0.36 5.67 21.92
N LYS A 72 0.09 4.77 22.80
CA LYS A 72 0.29 3.34 22.51
C LYS A 72 -1.02 2.63 22.24
N ASP A 73 -2.09 2.96 22.95
CA ASP A 73 -3.41 2.36 22.74
C ASP A 73 -4.06 2.90 21.46
N ARG A 74 -3.82 4.17 21.11
CA ARG A 74 -4.13 4.73 19.77
C ARG A 74 -3.38 3.97 18.65
N TYR A 75 -2.17 3.48 18.93
CA TYR A 75 -1.36 2.69 17.99
C TYR A 75 -1.76 1.20 17.93
N LYS A 76 -2.14 0.57 19.06
CA LYS A 76 -2.49 -0.86 19.16
C LYS A 76 -3.81 -1.25 18.51
N VAL A 77 -4.76 -0.32 18.42
CA VAL A 77 -6.04 -0.55 17.72
C VAL A 77 -5.85 -0.83 16.22
N THR A 78 -4.61 -0.72 15.68
CA THR A 78 -4.33 -0.85 14.25
C THR A 78 -3.78 -2.20 13.73
N LYS A 79 -3.51 -3.26 14.53
CA LYS A 79 -3.07 -4.59 13.99
C LYS A 79 -3.28 -5.85 14.88
N PRO A 80 -3.58 -7.03 14.26
CA PRO A 80 -3.19 -8.35 14.77
C PRO A 80 -2.25 -9.12 13.81
N LEU A 81 -1.53 -10.15 14.30
CA LEU A 81 -0.64 -11.03 13.51
C LEU A 81 -0.63 -12.51 14.00
N PRO A 82 -0.76 -13.51 13.10
CA PRO A 82 -0.26 -14.88 13.29
C PRO A 82 1.21 -15.01 12.79
N LEU A 83 1.88 -16.13 13.09
CA LEU A 83 3.28 -16.42 12.70
C LEU A 83 3.45 -16.37 11.16
N LEU A 84 4.07 -15.29 10.69
CA LEU A 84 4.21 -14.91 9.30
C LEU A 84 5.70 -14.85 8.93
N PHE A 85 6.12 -15.58 7.89
CA PHE A 85 7.46 -15.39 7.33
C PHE A 85 7.42 -14.12 6.46
N PRO A 86 8.34 -13.16 6.65
CA PRO A 86 8.37 -11.98 5.81
C PRO A 86 8.69 -12.40 4.37
N MET A 87 7.83 -11.99 3.43
CA MET A 87 8.11 -12.10 2.00
C MET A 87 9.37 -11.29 1.67
N ILE A 88 10.09 -11.63 0.60
CA ILE A 88 11.24 -10.85 0.13
C ILE A 88 10.82 -9.38 -0.04
N PRO A 89 11.45 -8.44 0.68
CA PRO A 89 11.15 -7.03 0.51
C PRO A 89 11.69 -6.54 -0.85
N ILE A 90 10.78 -6.32 -1.79
CA ILE A 90 11.05 -5.81 -3.14
C ILE A 90 10.72 -4.31 -3.17
N ALA A 91 11.57 -3.50 -3.78
CA ALA A 91 11.27 -2.10 -4.02
C ALA A 91 11.49 -1.70 -5.48
N ARG A 92 10.90 -0.58 -5.86
CA ARG A 92 11.16 0.06 -7.14
C ARG A 92 11.13 1.57 -6.97
N TRP A 93 12.09 2.26 -7.56
CA TRP A 93 12.14 3.72 -7.50
C TRP A 93 12.64 4.35 -8.81
N ASN A 94 11.88 5.30 -9.36
CA ASN A 94 12.38 6.18 -10.43
C ASN A 94 13.20 7.30 -9.78
N VAL A 95 14.52 7.20 -9.86
CA VAL A 95 15.47 8.05 -9.11
C VAL A 95 15.82 9.35 -9.84
N ARG A 96 15.46 9.47 -11.12
CA ARG A 96 15.73 10.65 -11.98
C ARG A 96 17.20 11.09 -12.04
N GLY A 97 18.12 10.19 -11.73
CA GLY A 97 19.55 10.44 -11.67
C GLY A 97 20.20 9.69 -10.52
N LEU A 98 21.35 9.07 -10.78
CA LEU A 98 22.15 8.38 -9.77
C LEU A 98 23.62 8.86 -9.75
N ASN A 99 23.97 9.87 -10.56
CA ASN A 99 25.33 10.42 -10.59
C ASN A 99 25.68 11.23 -9.33
N HIS A 100 24.69 11.79 -8.63
CA HIS A 100 24.91 12.59 -7.42
C HIS A 100 24.86 11.72 -6.16
N ARG A 101 25.83 11.95 -5.25
CA ARG A 101 25.97 11.19 -4.00
C ARG A 101 24.70 11.22 -3.13
N ASP A 102 24.00 12.34 -3.07
CA ASP A 102 22.76 12.46 -2.29
C ASP A 102 21.67 11.50 -2.78
N HIS A 103 21.56 11.28 -4.10
CA HIS A 103 20.63 10.30 -4.67
C HIS A 103 21.06 8.86 -4.34
N GLN A 104 22.37 8.60 -4.35
CA GLN A 104 22.93 7.30 -3.98
C GLN A 104 22.66 6.99 -2.50
N GLU A 105 22.89 7.96 -1.61
CA GLU A 105 22.62 7.85 -0.18
C GLU A 105 21.12 7.67 0.09
N ALA A 106 20.25 8.40 -0.62
CA ALA A 106 18.80 8.23 -0.50
C ALA A 106 18.32 6.82 -0.88
N VAL A 107 18.94 6.19 -1.89
CA VAL A 107 18.66 4.77 -2.25
C VAL A 107 19.13 3.84 -1.14
N CYS A 108 20.34 4.05 -0.61
CA CYS A 108 20.87 3.25 0.50
C CYS A 108 20.03 3.39 1.78
N ASP A 109 19.55 4.60 2.09
CA ASP A 109 18.67 4.87 3.21
C ASP A 109 17.32 4.16 3.05
N LEU A 110 16.73 4.22 1.85
CA LEU A 110 15.50 3.49 1.54
C LEU A 110 15.67 1.98 1.77
N ILE A 111 16.78 1.42 1.30
CA ILE A 111 17.09 0.00 1.44
C ILE A 111 17.25 -0.38 2.93
N ARG A 112 17.99 0.43 3.70
CA ARG A 112 18.19 0.21 5.14
C ARG A 112 16.89 0.35 5.94
N GLU A 113 16.09 1.38 5.66
CA GLU A 113 14.85 1.68 6.38
C GLU A 113 13.79 0.59 6.18
N PHE A 114 13.64 0.09 4.95
CA PHE A 114 12.61 -0.90 4.62
C PHE A 114 13.12 -2.34 4.52
N GLY A 115 14.41 -2.56 4.79
CA GLY A 115 15.04 -3.88 4.70
C GLY A 115 14.95 -4.49 3.30
N VAL A 116 15.01 -3.65 2.26
CA VAL A 116 14.88 -4.07 0.85
C VAL A 116 16.00 -5.04 0.50
N LYS A 117 15.65 -6.09 -0.26
CA LYS A 117 16.61 -7.11 -0.73
C LYS A 117 16.73 -7.19 -2.24
N PHE A 118 15.73 -6.70 -2.96
CA PHE A 118 15.75 -6.55 -4.41
C PHE A 118 15.16 -5.19 -4.77
N ILE A 119 15.84 -4.42 -5.63
CA ILE A 119 15.38 -3.11 -6.08
C ILE A 119 15.53 -2.93 -7.58
N GLY A 120 14.46 -2.38 -8.20
CA GLY A 120 14.52 -1.83 -9.55
C GLY A 120 14.67 -0.30 -9.50
N LEU A 121 15.75 0.23 -10.09
CA LEU A 121 15.98 1.67 -10.21
C LEU A 121 15.68 2.12 -11.64
N LEU A 122 14.85 3.17 -11.79
CA LEU A 122 14.48 3.74 -13.08
C LEU A 122 15.07 5.14 -13.28
N GLU A 123 15.30 5.51 -14.54
CA GLU A 123 15.95 6.75 -14.97
C GLU A 123 17.23 7.06 -14.18
N THR A 124 18.15 6.10 -14.07
CA THR A 124 19.44 6.34 -13.39
C THR A 124 20.27 7.42 -14.08
N ARG A 125 20.13 7.59 -15.41
CA ARG A 125 20.83 8.59 -16.24
C ARG A 125 22.35 8.53 -16.08
N VAL A 126 22.87 7.33 -15.83
CA VAL A 126 24.29 7.05 -15.65
C VAL A 126 24.87 6.58 -16.98
N ALA A 127 25.92 7.24 -17.46
CA ALA A 127 26.66 6.79 -18.64
C ALA A 127 27.34 5.43 -18.36
N ILE A 128 27.43 4.56 -19.38
CA ILE A 128 27.96 3.20 -19.23
C ILE A 128 29.37 3.17 -18.60
N THR A 129 30.18 4.19 -18.88
CA THR A 129 31.54 4.37 -18.34
C THR A 129 31.57 4.58 -16.82
N ASN A 130 30.50 5.09 -16.24
CA ASN A 130 30.43 5.41 -14.81
C ASN A 130 29.70 4.33 -13.99
N VAL A 131 29.18 3.29 -14.65
CA VAL A 131 28.40 2.22 -14.01
C VAL A 131 29.21 1.51 -12.93
N MET A 132 30.41 1.03 -13.28
CA MET A 132 31.28 0.30 -12.36
C MET A 132 31.67 1.16 -11.15
N GLN A 133 31.92 2.46 -11.36
CA GLN A 133 32.26 3.37 -10.27
C GLN A 133 31.11 3.49 -9.27
N ILE A 134 29.88 3.72 -9.74
CA ILE A 134 28.71 3.84 -8.86
C ILE A 134 28.43 2.52 -8.14
N GLN A 135 28.47 1.39 -8.85
CA GLN A 135 28.24 0.06 -8.26
C GLN A 135 29.31 -0.33 -7.23
N SER A 136 30.56 0.15 -7.39
CA SER A 136 31.63 -0.13 -6.43
C SER A 136 31.46 0.60 -5.10
N VAL A 137 30.75 1.74 -5.10
CA VAL A 137 30.55 2.58 -3.91
C VAL A 137 29.20 2.28 -3.25
N MET A 138 28.17 2.00 -4.06
CA MET A 138 26.83 1.70 -3.57
C MET A 138 26.63 0.21 -3.30
N LEU A 139 25.96 -0.10 -2.19
CA LEU A 139 25.47 -1.45 -1.89
C LEU A 139 26.56 -2.53 -2.01
N SER A 140 27.65 -2.37 -1.25
CA SER A 140 28.74 -3.36 -1.21
C SER A 140 28.19 -4.76 -0.89
N GLY A 141 28.60 -5.76 -1.67
CA GLY A 141 28.13 -7.13 -1.59
C GLY A 141 26.81 -7.43 -2.33
N TRP A 142 26.19 -6.42 -2.95
CA TRP A 142 25.05 -6.62 -3.83
C TRP A 142 25.49 -6.90 -5.26
N ASN A 143 24.69 -7.73 -5.94
CA ASN A 143 24.84 -7.93 -7.38
C ASN A 143 23.97 -6.93 -8.13
N TRP A 144 24.41 -6.61 -9.35
CA TRP A 144 23.77 -5.64 -10.20
C TRP A 144 23.55 -6.20 -11.61
N PHE A 145 22.46 -5.77 -12.24
CA PHE A 145 22.24 -5.96 -13.66
C PHE A 145 21.85 -4.63 -14.30
N VAL A 146 22.52 -4.32 -15.41
CA VAL A 146 22.24 -3.15 -16.25
C VAL A 146 22.25 -3.64 -17.68
N ASP A 147 21.21 -3.29 -18.44
CA ASP A 147 21.22 -3.51 -19.89
C ASP A 147 22.07 -2.42 -20.57
N PRO A 148 23.25 -2.77 -21.14
CA PRO A 148 24.12 -1.79 -21.79
C PRO A 148 23.60 -1.34 -23.16
N THR A 149 22.61 -2.03 -23.72
CA THR A 149 22.07 -1.77 -25.07
C THR A 149 20.85 -0.85 -25.04
N GLY A 150 20.21 -0.70 -23.88
CA GLY A 150 19.06 0.18 -23.69
C GLY A 150 19.44 1.67 -23.76
N PRO A 151 18.57 2.54 -24.32
CA PRO A 151 18.85 3.95 -24.51
C PRO A 151 19.02 4.66 -23.14
N GLY A 152 20.25 4.93 -22.74
CA GLY A 152 20.58 5.70 -21.54
C GLY A 152 20.56 4.91 -20.23
N ASN A 153 20.78 3.59 -20.25
CA ASN A 153 20.90 2.73 -19.07
C ASN A 153 19.76 2.92 -18.06
N ARG A 154 18.51 3.03 -18.54
CA ARG A 154 17.39 3.56 -17.76
C ARG A 154 16.93 2.65 -16.63
N ILE A 155 17.10 1.33 -16.75
CA ILE A 155 16.59 0.34 -15.78
C ILE A 155 17.77 -0.42 -15.22
N TRP A 156 17.96 -0.34 -13.91
CA TRP A 156 18.97 -1.11 -13.18
C TRP A 156 18.27 -2.02 -12.18
N LEU A 157 18.79 -3.24 -12.05
CA LEU A 157 18.42 -4.14 -10.98
C LEU A 157 19.58 -4.25 -9.99
N ALA A 158 19.26 -4.28 -8.71
CA ALA A 158 20.23 -4.59 -7.66
C ALA A 158 19.62 -5.54 -6.65
N TRP A 159 20.38 -6.52 -6.18
CA TRP A 159 19.91 -7.45 -5.16
C TRP A 159 21.00 -7.93 -4.20
N ASP A 160 20.57 -8.26 -2.99
CA ASP A 160 21.41 -8.84 -1.96
C ASP A 160 21.73 -10.30 -2.30
N ALA A 161 22.95 -10.55 -2.78
CA ALA A 161 23.41 -11.86 -3.23
C ALA A 161 23.46 -12.91 -2.10
N THR A 162 23.40 -12.48 -0.83
CA THR A 162 23.38 -13.39 0.32
C THR A 162 21.98 -13.95 0.60
N GLU A 163 20.93 -13.32 0.06
CA GLU A 163 19.54 -13.72 0.29
C GLU A 163 18.79 -14.07 -0.99
N ILE A 164 19.26 -13.60 -2.16
CA ILE A 164 18.54 -13.70 -3.43
C ILE A 164 19.46 -14.11 -4.56
N VAL A 165 18.96 -15.00 -5.42
CA VAL A 165 19.51 -15.29 -6.74
C VAL A 165 18.54 -14.77 -7.81
N VAL A 166 19.06 -14.09 -8.82
CA VAL A 166 18.26 -13.50 -9.90
C VAL A 166 18.72 -14.05 -11.24
N ASP A 167 17.78 -14.60 -12.00
CA ASP A 167 17.98 -15.04 -13.38
C ASP A 167 17.27 -14.07 -14.32
N ILE A 168 18.01 -13.41 -15.20
CA ILE A 168 17.42 -12.54 -16.23
C ILE A 168 16.83 -13.42 -17.33
N LEU A 169 15.53 -13.26 -17.60
CA LEU A 169 14.80 -14.08 -18.56
C LEU A 169 14.56 -13.34 -19.88
N SER A 170 14.25 -12.05 -19.81
CA SER A 170 14.04 -11.21 -20.99
C SER A 170 14.44 -9.77 -20.69
N VAL A 171 15.03 -9.11 -21.68
CA VAL A 171 15.41 -7.69 -21.64
C VAL A 171 14.74 -7.00 -22.81
N HIS A 172 14.00 -5.93 -22.52
CA HIS A 172 13.31 -5.10 -23.49
C HIS A 172 13.61 -3.63 -23.18
N VAL A 173 13.54 -2.77 -24.21
CA VAL A 173 13.87 -1.35 -24.11
C VAL A 173 13.07 -0.60 -23.03
N GLN A 174 11.90 -1.13 -22.65
CA GLN A 174 10.99 -0.57 -21.65
C GLN A 174 10.81 -1.45 -20.40
N CYS A 175 11.43 -2.64 -20.32
CA CYS A 175 11.33 -3.47 -19.12
C CYS A 175 12.41 -4.56 -19.03
N ILE A 176 12.69 -5.02 -17.81
CA ILE A 176 13.53 -6.19 -17.57
C ILE A 176 12.69 -7.23 -16.82
N HIS A 177 12.61 -8.44 -17.36
CA HIS A 177 11.92 -9.58 -16.77
C HIS A 177 12.93 -10.59 -16.21
N CYS A 178 12.74 -10.98 -14.96
CA CYS A 178 13.65 -11.87 -14.26
C CYS A 178 12.91 -12.82 -13.31
N ARG A 179 13.55 -13.95 -13.01
CA ARG A 179 13.16 -14.83 -11.91
C ARG A 179 13.95 -14.46 -10.68
N VAL A 180 13.26 -14.31 -9.56
CA VAL A 180 13.83 -13.97 -8.26
C VAL A 180 13.62 -15.16 -7.33
N HIS A 181 14.73 -15.80 -6.97
CA HIS A 181 14.80 -16.93 -6.06
C HIS A 181 15.23 -16.46 -4.68
N SER A 182 14.45 -16.73 -3.64
CA SER A 182 14.94 -16.55 -2.27
C SER A 182 15.83 -17.72 -1.87
N LEU A 183 16.93 -17.43 -1.19
CA LEU A 183 17.73 -18.46 -0.52
C LEU A 183 17.11 -18.90 0.81
N ARG A 184 16.21 -18.09 1.38
CA ARG A 184 15.51 -18.37 2.65
C ARG A 184 14.17 -19.07 2.45
N SER A 185 13.40 -18.65 1.44
CA SER A 185 12.17 -19.33 1.04
C SER A 185 12.40 -20.15 -0.23
N ARG A 186 11.91 -21.39 -0.29
CA ARG A 186 12.00 -22.20 -1.54
C ARG A 186 10.96 -21.77 -2.58
N VAL A 187 10.72 -20.47 -2.69
CA VAL A 187 9.63 -19.92 -3.48
C VAL A 187 10.19 -18.92 -4.47
N ASP A 188 9.95 -19.23 -5.72
CA ASP A 188 10.35 -18.39 -6.83
C ASP A 188 9.22 -17.44 -7.16
N SER A 189 9.60 -16.22 -7.52
CA SER A 189 8.68 -15.24 -8.10
C SER A 189 9.25 -14.71 -9.39
N LEU A 190 8.38 -14.42 -10.33
CA LEU A 190 8.72 -13.69 -11.53
C LEU A 190 8.52 -12.20 -11.27
N VAL A 191 9.50 -11.39 -11.64
CA VAL A 191 9.52 -9.95 -11.43
C VAL A 191 9.80 -9.25 -12.74
N THR A 192 8.92 -8.33 -13.13
CA THR A 192 9.15 -7.43 -14.27
C THR A 192 9.27 -6.00 -13.80
N ILE A 193 10.44 -5.38 -14.00
CA ILE A 193 10.66 -3.97 -13.75
C ILE A 193 10.37 -3.17 -15.01
N VAL A 194 9.43 -2.23 -14.94
CA VAL A 194 8.91 -1.49 -16.10
C VAL A 194 9.29 -0.01 -16.06
N TYR A 195 9.64 0.52 -17.23
CA TYR A 195 9.67 1.94 -17.55
C TYR A 195 8.97 2.18 -18.90
N GLY A 196 7.71 2.57 -18.87
CA GLY A 196 6.97 2.96 -20.07
C GLY A 196 7.51 4.27 -20.62
N LEU A 197 7.73 4.35 -21.93
CA LEU A 197 8.11 5.60 -22.59
C LEU A 197 6.99 6.63 -22.46
N ASN A 198 7.31 7.93 -22.47
CA ASN A 198 6.32 9.00 -22.35
C ASN A 198 5.40 9.11 -23.58
N ASP A 199 5.95 8.84 -24.77
CA ASP A 199 5.19 8.83 -26.02
C ASP A 199 4.21 7.66 -26.05
N VAL A 200 2.94 7.95 -26.37
CA VAL A 200 1.84 6.98 -26.32
C VAL A 200 2.07 5.85 -27.32
N ILE A 201 2.54 6.17 -28.54
CA ILE A 201 2.71 5.19 -29.61
C ILE A 201 3.85 4.24 -29.26
N SER A 202 5.01 4.79 -28.89
CA SER A 202 6.20 4.01 -28.50
C SER A 202 5.93 3.14 -27.27
N ARG A 203 5.06 3.60 -26.35
CA ARG A 203 4.68 2.84 -25.16
C ARG A 203 3.84 1.59 -25.47
N ARG A 204 3.16 1.51 -26.62
CA ARG A 204 2.38 0.31 -27.01
C ARG A 204 3.22 -0.94 -27.19
N GLU A 205 4.50 -0.78 -27.51
CA GLU A 205 5.44 -1.90 -27.60
C GLU A 205 5.63 -2.58 -26.24
N LEU A 206 5.69 -1.81 -25.16
CA LEU A 206 5.73 -2.34 -23.80
C LEU A 206 4.47 -3.18 -23.50
N TRP A 207 3.29 -2.70 -23.89
CA TRP A 207 2.03 -3.42 -23.67
C TRP A 207 2.04 -4.77 -24.38
N THR A 208 2.44 -4.77 -25.65
CA THR A 208 2.55 -5.98 -26.46
C THR A 208 3.56 -6.96 -25.85
N HIS A 209 4.72 -6.46 -25.41
CA HIS A 209 5.74 -7.30 -24.78
C HIS A 209 5.26 -7.90 -23.44
N LEU A 210 4.54 -7.15 -22.61
CA LEU A 210 3.99 -7.66 -21.35
C LEU A 210 2.94 -8.75 -21.57
N VAL A 211 2.18 -8.71 -22.67
CA VAL A 211 1.27 -9.79 -23.06
C VAL A 211 2.07 -11.06 -23.43
N SER A 212 3.16 -10.92 -24.19
CA SER A 212 4.06 -12.06 -24.50
C SER A 212 4.69 -12.65 -23.23
N VAL A 213 5.22 -11.81 -22.33
CA VAL A 213 5.80 -12.26 -21.05
C VAL A 213 4.77 -12.98 -20.20
N MET A 214 3.52 -12.52 -20.21
CA MET A 214 2.43 -13.16 -19.48
C MET A 214 2.16 -14.59 -19.97
N GLU A 215 2.30 -14.87 -21.27
CA GLU A 215 2.17 -16.22 -21.82
C GLU A 215 3.29 -17.15 -21.30
N ASP A 216 4.53 -16.65 -21.24
CA ASP A 216 5.69 -17.38 -20.70
C ASP A 216 5.61 -17.59 -19.18
N VAL A 217 5.05 -16.62 -18.45
CA VAL A 217 4.83 -16.68 -17.00
C VAL A 217 3.95 -17.87 -16.61
N GLY A 218 2.92 -18.18 -17.41
CA GLY A 218 1.97 -19.25 -17.12
C GLY A 218 1.29 -19.09 -15.76
N GLU A 219 1.38 -20.13 -14.92
CA GLU A 219 0.78 -20.15 -13.57
C GLU A 219 1.74 -19.71 -12.46
N ASN A 220 2.92 -19.18 -12.79
CA ASN A 220 3.89 -18.77 -11.78
C ASN A 220 3.47 -17.44 -11.12
N PRO A 221 3.76 -17.23 -9.83
CA PRO A 221 3.55 -15.95 -9.18
C PRO A 221 4.34 -14.84 -9.86
N TRP A 222 3.65 -13.80 -10.33
CA TRP A 222 4.25 -12.73 -11.12
C TRP A 222 3.84 -11.35 -10.61
N ILE A 223 4.83 -10.48 -10.45
CA ILE A 223 4.67 -9.07 -10.15
C ILE A 223 5.33 -8.22 -11.23
N VAL A 224 4.59 -7.20 -11.68
CA VAL A 224 5.06 -6.15 -12.59
C VAL A 224 5.05 -4.85 -11.82
N LEU A 225 6.21 -4.23 -11.64
CA LEU A 225 6.32 -2.99 -10.89
C LEU A 225 7.20 -1.99 -11.62
N GLY A 226 6.73 -0.75 -11.72
CA GLY A 226 7.36 0.18 -12.65
C GLY A 226 6.60 1.46 -12.85
N ASP A 227 7.28 2.40 -13.50
CA ASP A 227 6.69 3.64 -13.98
C ASP A 227 6.02 3.33 -15.32
N PHE A 228 4.70 3.32 -15.34
CA PHE A 228 3.93 2.99 -16.53
C PHE A 228 3.75 4.20 -17.44
N ASN A 229 4.06 5.43 -16.97
CA ASN A 229 3.75 6.69 -17.66
C ASN A 229 2.31 6.77 -18.20
N ALA A 230 1.37 6.08 -17.54
CA ALA A 230 -0.05 6.05 -17.86
C ALA A 230 -0.86 5.99 -16.56
N VAL A 231 -2.02 6.67 -16.57
CA VAL A 231 -3.01 6.59 -15.50
C VAL A 231 -4.13 5.64 -15.91
N LEU A 232 -4.89 5.11 -14.94
CA LEU A 232 -6.06 4.27 -15.19
C LEU A 232 -7.35 5.05 -15.13
N ASP A 233 -7.38 6.21 -14.51
CA ASP A 233 -8.59 7.02 -14.35
C ASP A 233 -8.29 8.52 -14.27
N HIS A 234 -9.27 9.37 -14.60
CA HIS A 234 -9.12 10.82 -14.48
C HIS A 234 -8.91 11.27 -13.02
N SER A 235 -9.46 10.55 -12.04
CA SER A 235 -9.22 10.80 -10.61
C SER A 235 -7.76 10.63 -10.19
N GLU A 236 -6.95 9.98 -11.02
CA GLU A 236 -5.52 9.78 -10.80
C GLU A 236 -4.65 10.93 -11.35
N VAL A 237 -5.29 12.03 -11.74
CA VAL A 237 -4.67 13.28 -12.18
C VAL A 237 -5.23 14.44 -11.36
N CYS A 238 -4.33 15.27 -10.82
CA CYS A 238 -4.69 16.55 -10.21
C CYS A 238 -3.91 17.67 -10.91
N GLY A 239 -4.63 18.64 -11.46
CA GLY A 239 -4.08 19.71 -12.31
C GLY A 239 -4.46 19.57 -13.78
N HIS A 240 -3.97 20.47 -14.62
CA HIS A 240 -4.29 20.49 -16.04
C HIS A 240 -3.37 19.55 -16.83
N SER A 241 -3.87 18.36 -17.17
CA SER A 241 -3.21 17.44 -18.09
C SER A 241 -3.75 17.62 -19.51
N GLY A 242 -2.91 17.36 -20.53
CA GLY A 242 -3.39 17.15 -21.90
C GLY A 242 -4.25 15.89 -22.02
N ASP A 243 -4.69 15.58 -23.24
CA ASP A 243 -5.52 14.41 -23.51
C ASP A 243 -4.80 13.10 -23.14
N ILE A 244 -5.42 12.34 -22.24
CA ILE A 244 -4.91 11.08 -21.71
C ILE A 244 -5.80 9.89 -22.07
N ASN A 245 -6.91 10.11 -22.79
CA ASN A 245 -7.94 9.09 -23.02
C ASN A 245 -7.40 7.87 -23.77
N ALA A 246 -6.66 8.10 -24.86
CA ALA A 246 -6.03 7.00 -25.61
C ALA A 246 -5.06 6.20 -24.73
N SER A 247 -4.20 6.89 -23.96
CA SER A 247 -3.27 6.22 -23.06
C SER A 247 -3.96 5.44 -21.95
N MET A 248 -5.07 5.96 -21.39
CA MET A 248 -5.85 5.26 -20.37
C MET A 248 -6.52 4.02 -20.95
N GLY A 249 -7.10 4.13 -22.16
CA GLY A 249 -7.69 3.02 -22.88
C GLY A 249 -6.70 1.89 -23.13
N ASP A 250 -5.52 2.24 -23.67
CA ASP A 250 -4.45 1.27 -23.92
C ASP A 250 -3.98 0.58 -22.63
N PHE A 251 -3.82 1.32 -21.53
CA PHE A 251 -3.39 0.75 -20.26
C PHE A 251 -4.46 -0.14 -19.61
N ARG A 252 -5.74 0.22 -19.72
CA ARG A 252 -6.86 -0.63 -19.28
C ARG A 252 -6.94 -1.91 -20.10
N ALA A 253 -6.78 -1.82 -21.42
CA ALA A 253 -6.75 -2.98 -22.31
C ALA A 253 -5.62 -3.95 -21.92
N LEU A 254 -4.42 -3.45 -21.61
CA LEU A 254 -3.33 -4.28 -21.09
C LEU A 254 -3.72 -5.07 -19.83
N LEU A 255 -4.35 -4.41 -18.85
CA LEU A 255 -4.76 -5.10 -17.62
C LEU A 255 -5.79 -6.20 -17.90
N ILE A 256 -6.69 -5.97 -18.86
CA ILE A 256 -7.65 -6.96 -19.34
C ILE A 256 -6.93 -8.14 -20.00
N ASP A 257 -6.03 -7.86 -20.94
CA ASP A 257 -5.35 -8.88 -21.75
C ASP A 257 -4.40 -9.75 -20.89
N THR A 258 -3.69 -9.12 -19.94
CA THR A 258 -2.76 -9.82 -19.04
C THR A 258 -3.44 -10.45 -17.83
N GLY A 259 -4.61 -9.95 -17.42
CA GLY A 259 -5.27 -10.33 -16.17
C GLY A 259 -4.54 -9.83 -14.91
N LEU A 260 -3.66 -8.85 -15.06
CA LEU A 260 -2.94 -8.22 -13.95
C LEU A 260 -3.87 -7.32 -13.13
N VAL A 261 -3.69 -7.32 -11.81
CA VAL A 261 -4.44 -6.49 -10.89
C VAL A 261 -3.52 -5.61 -10.05
N PRO A 262 -3.87 -4.34 -9.79
CA PRO A 262 -3.06 -3.48 -8.94
C PRO A 262 -3.13 -3.94 -7.48
N LEU A 263 -1.97 -3.98 -6.81
CA LEU A 263 -1.92 -4.22 -5.38
C LEU A 263 -2.58 -3.05 -4.60
N PRO A 264 -3.23 -3.33 -3.45
CA PRO A 264 -3.69 -2.27 -2.55
C PRO A 264 -2.52 -1.37 -2.14
N SER A 265 -2.65 -0.06 -2.37
CA SER A 265 -1.60 0.93 -2.08
C SER A 265 -1.86 1.67 -0.77
N GLN A 266 -0.84 1.78 0.10
CA GLN A 266 -0.81 2.63 1.29
C GLN A 266 0.15 3.81 1.08
N GLY A 267 -0.03 4.91 1.81
CA GLY A 267 0.82 6.09 1.68
C GLY A 267 0.31 7.10 0.64
N ALA A 268 1.22 7.76 -0.07
CA ALA A 268 0.84 8.81 -1.02
C ALA A 268 0.02 8.25 -2.19
N PHE A 269 -1.09 8.92 -2.52
CA PHE A 269 -1.96 8.51 -3.63
C PHE A 269 -1.33 8.81 -5.00
N PHE A 270 -0.86 10.05 -5.18
CA PHE A 270 -0.07 10.44 -6.35
C PHE A 270 1.37 10.00 -6.16
N THR A 271 1.98 9.54 -7.26
CA THR A 271 3.33 8.98 -7.23
C THR A 271 4.32 9.84 -7.98
N TRP A 272 3.83 10.80 -8.78
CA TRP A 272 4.63 11.74 -9.54
C TRP A 272 4.08 13.15 -9.41
N TYR A 273 5.01 14.12 -9.38
CA TYR A 273 4.74 15.55 -9.41
C TYR A 273 5.67 16.26 -10.40
N ASN A 274 5.16 17.27 -11.10
CA ASN A 274 5.96 18.03 -12.09
C ASN A 274 6.84 19.13 -11.49
N CYS A 275 6.93 19.26 -10.16
CA CYS A 275 7.75 20.28 -9.49
C CYS A 275 7.43 21.72 -9.92
N SER A 276 6.19 21.99 -10.36
CA SER A 276 5.77 23.31 -10.84
C SER A 276 4.76 23.96 -9.91
N ASP A 277 5.05 25.18 -9.48
CA ASP A 277 4.16 25.92 -8.58
C ASP A 277 2.98 26.58 -9.33
N GLY A 278 1.88 26.79 -8.60
CA GLY A 278 0.70 27.53 -9.08
C GLY A 278 -0.14 26.76 -10.11
N PRO A 279 -0.73 27.43 -11.11
CA PRO A 279 -1.74 26.82 -12.01
C PRO A 279 -1.16 25.74 -12.94
N ARG A 280 0.16 25.60 -13.02
CA ARG A 280 0.86 24.55 -13.77
C ARG A 280 1.15 23.31 -12.93
N SER A 281 0.81 23.30 -11.65
CA SER A 281 1.00 22.16 -10.76
C SER A 281 0.24 20.94 -11.28
N LEU A 282 0.96 19.83 -11.46
CA LEU A 282 0.41 18.60 -12.02
C LEU A 282 0.92 17.39 -11.26
N TRP A 283 -0.03 16.60 -10.73
CA TRP A 283 0.20 15.39 -9.97
C TRP A 283 -0.44 14.22 -10.68
N LYS A 284 0.25 13.08 -10.75
CA LYS A 284 -0.24 11.86 -11.42
C LYS A 284 0.12 10.59 -10.64
N LYS A 285 -0.69 9.54 -10.80
CA LYS A 285 -0.38 8.19 -10.34
C LYS A 285 0.13 7.32 -11.49
N LEU A 286 1.42 7.43 -11.77
CA LEU A 286 2.10 6.74 -12.88
C LEU A 286 2.73 5.42 -12.46
N ASP A 287 3.02 5.29 -11.16
CA ASP A 287 3.80 4.21 -10.59
C ASP A 287 2.88 3.15 -9.97
N ARG A 288 3.06 1.88 -10.35
CA ARG A 288 2.24 0.78 -9.81
C ARG A 288 3.05 -0.49 -9.52
N MET A 289 2.46 -1.31 -8.66
CA MET A 289 2.74 -2.74 -8.54
C MET A 289 1.48 -3.50 -8.97
N LEU A 290 1.60 -4.30 -10.02
CA LEU A 290 0.54 -5.12 -10.59
C LEU A 290 0.92 -6.59 -10.39
N VAL A 291 -0.03 -7.45 -10.05
CA VAL A 291 0.22 -8.86 -9.78
C VAL A 291 -0.77 -9.75 -10.50
N ASN A 292 -0.39 -11.01 -10.76
CA ASN A 292 -1.32 -12.01 -11.28
C ASN A 292 -2.04 -12.78 -10.16
N ASP A 293 -2.96 -13.64 -10.56
CA ASP A 293 -3.73 -14.48 -9.62
C ASP A 293 -2.86 -15.44 -8.81
N SER A 294 -1.82 -16.00 -9.43
CA SER A 294 -0.90 -16.92 -8.77
C SER A 294 -0.16 -16.23 -7.63
N TRP A 295 0.22 -14.96 -7.81
CA TRP A 295 0.77 -14.13 -6.76
C TRP A 295 -0.22 -13.93 -5.62
N LEU A 296 -1.45 -13.51 -5.89
CA LEU A 296 -2.46 -13.29 -4.85
C LEU A 296 -2.81 -14.57 -4.10
N THR A 297 -2.88 -15.70 -4.81
CA THR A 297 -3.14 -17.01 -4.19
C THR A 297 -2.02 -17.39 -3.22
N ARG A 298 -0.77 -17.03 -3.54
CA ARG A 298 0.40 -17.35 -2.70
C ARG A 298 0.60 -16.35 -1.56
N TRP A 299 0.45 -15.07 -1.83
CA TRP A 299 0.70 -13.98 -0.89
C TRP A 299 -0.52 -13.05 -0.81
N LEU A 300 -1.58 -13.53 -0.13
CA LEU A 300 -2.84 -12.78 0.00
C LEU A 300 -2.69 -11.44 0.73
N ASN A 301 -1.78 -11.37 1.70
CA ASN A 301 -1.58 -10.20 2.55
C ASN A 301 -0.48 -9.27 2.00
N THR A 302 -0.42 -9.08 0.68
CA THR A 302 0.50 -8.14 0.05
C THR A 302 -0.15 -6.80 -0.25
N SER A 303 0.58 -5.74 0.04
CA SER A 303 0.23 -4.36 -0.29
C SER A 303 1.46 -3.62 -0.79
N CYS A 304 1.23 -2.53 -1.49
CA CYS A 304 2.27 -1.62 -1.93
C CYS A 304 2.30 -0.41 -0.99
N LEU A 305 3.44 -0.14 -0.35
CA LEU A 305 3.68 1.15 0.29
C LEU A 305 4.24 2.12 -0.75
N CYS A 306 3.52 3.22 -0.99
CA CYS A 306 4.04 4.41 -1.66
C CYS A 306 4.68 5.32 -0.61
N ALA A 307 5.99 5.26 -0.45
CA ALA A 307 6.68 6.05 0.55
C ALA A 307 6.96 7.48 0.04
N THR A 308 7.30 8.37 0.97
CA THR A 308 7.55 9.78 0.65
C THR A 308 8.66 9.92 -0.41
N PRO A 309 8.44 10.73 -1.46
CA PRO A 309 9.48 11.02 -2.44
C PRO A 309 10.66 11.71 -1.73
N ARG A 310 11.88 11.20 -1.98
CA ARG A 310 13.13 11.72 -1.40
C ARG A 310 13.75 12.75 -2.35
N THR A 311 14.81 12.35 -3.05
CA THR A 311 15.55 13.19 -4.01
C THR A 311 14.95 13.20 -5.41
N SER A 312 13.82 12.51 -5.61
CA SER A 312 13.16 12.39 -6.91
C SER A 312 11.74 12.93 -6.83
N ASN A 313 11.21 13.38 -7.97
CA ASN A 313 9.81 13.73 -8.10
C ASN A 313 8.89 12.51 -8.29
N HIS A 314 9.45 11.30 -8.19
CA HIS A 314 8.70 10.06 -8.04
C HIS A 314 8.83 9.48 -6.62
N SER A 315 7.73 8.93 -6.12
CA SER A 315 7.68 8.18 -4.88
C SER A 315 8.23 6.76 -5.06
N PRO A 316 9.08 6.25 -4.15
CA PRO A 316 9.47 4.84 -4.16
C PRO A 316 8.28 3.95 -3.77
N LEU A 317 8.15 2.83 -4.48
CA LEU A 317 7.17 1.79 -4.17
C LEU A 317 7.86 0.62 -3.46
N ILE A 318 7.34 0.21 -2.31
CA ILE A 318 7.86 -0.90 -1.52
C ILE A 318 6.77 -1.96 -1.38
N LEU A 319 7.09 -3.17 -1.79
CA LEU A 319 6.24 -4.33 -1.59
C LEU A 319 6.28 -4.72 -0.11
N ARG A 320 5.12 -4.71 0.53
CA ARG A 320 4.94 -5.18 1.90
C ARG A 320 4.04 -6.39 1.89
N GLY A 321 4.32 -7.33 2.77
CA GLY A 321 3.44 -8.45 2.99
C GLY A 321 4.16 -9.59 3.66
N TYR A 322 3.39 -10.63 3.89
CA TYR A 322 3.88 -11.81 4.57
C TYR A 322 3.44 -13.06 3.83
N GLU A 323 4.28 -14.09 3.91
CA GLU A 323 3.93 -15.42 3.46
C GLU A 323 2.91 -16.02 4.42
N SER A 324 1.68 -16.21 3.93
CA SER A 324 0.68 -17.02 4.61
C SER A 324 1.04 -18.48 4.38
N ARG A 325 1.40 -19.21 5.43
CA ARG A 325 1.67 -20.66 5.33
C ARG A 325 0.42 -21.50 5.05
N ASN A 326 -0.77 -20.91 5.04
CA ASN A 326 -2.01 -21.63 4.74
C ASN A 326 -3.03 -20.71 4.11
N SER A 327 -3.04 -20.69 2.78
CA SER A 327 -4.22 -20.30 2.02
C SER A 327 -4.00 -20.56 0.53
N ARG A 328 -4.39 -21.74 0.02
CA ARG A 328 -4.90 -21.80 -1.35
C ARG A 328 -6.24 -21.06 -1.35
N CYS A 329 -6.21 -19.74 -1.28
CA CYS A 329 -7.43 -18.97 -1.46
C CYS A 329 -7.52 -18.67 -2.95
N LEU A 330 -8.28 -19.52 -3.64
CA LEU A 330 -8.77 -19.22 -4.97
C LEU A 330 -9.44 -17.84 -4.96
N PHE A 331 -9.35 -17.11 -6.07
CA PHE A 331 -10.17 -15.93 -6.27
C PHE A 331 -11.63 -16.25 -5.91
N ARG A 332 -12.13 -15.64 -4.84
CA ARG A 332 -13.53 -15.77 -4.43
C ARG A 332 -14.29 -14.62 -5.05
N PHE A 333 -15.20 -14.97 -5.96
CA PHE A 333 -16.23 -14.04 -6.39
C PHE A 333 -17.23 -13.92 -5.26
N ASP A 334 -17.38 -12.72 -4.71
CA ASP A 334 -18.38 -12.51 -3.67
C ASP A 334 -19.73 -12.27 -4.38
N ASN A 335 -20.71 -13.15 -4.14
CA ASN A 335 -22.01 -13.13 -4.83
C ASN A 335 -22.73 -11.78 -4.73
N TYR A 336 -22.46 -10.99 -3.69
CA TYR A 336 -23.04 -9.66 -3.54
C TYR A 336 -22.55 -8.66 -4.59
N LEU A 337 -21.38 -8.88 -5.22
CA LEU A 337 -20.88 -8.01 -6.29
C LEU A 337 -21.86 -8.00 -7.45
N ALA A 338 -22.49 -9.14 -7.75
CA ALA A 338 -23.53 -9.28 -8.77
C ALA A 338 -24.79 -8.42 -8.50
N LYS A 339 -24.99 -8.01 -7.24
CA LYS A 339 -26.13 -7.16 -6.81
C LYS A 339 -25.77 -5.67 -6.77
N SER A 340 -24.55 -5.29 -7.14
CA SER A 340 -24.10 -3.90 -7.12
C SER A 340 -24.60 -3.16 -8.36
N SER A 341 -24.98 -1.89 -8.18
CA SER A 341 -25.27 -0.99 -9.31
C SER A 341 -24.05 -0.90 -10.23
N GLY A 342 -24.23 -1.10 -11.53
CA GLY A 342 -23.15 -1.08 -12.51
C GLY A 342 -22.43 -2.42 -12.73
N PHE A 343 -22.75 -3.49 -11.99
CA PHE A 343 -22.12 -4.81 -12.18
C PHE A 343 -22.31 -5.34 -13.61
N ILE A 344 -23.54 -5.30 -14.13
CA ILE A 344 -23.85 -5.80 -15.48
C ILE A 344 -23.13 -4.97 -16.54
N ASP A 345 -23.01 -3.66 -16.36
CA ASP A 345 -22.33 -2.77 -17.33
C ASP A 345 -20.82 -3.06 -17.35
N ILE A 346 -20.21 -3.27 -16.18
CA ILE A 346 -18.82 -3.72 -16.06
C ILE A 346 -18.61 -5.07 -16.76
N VAL A 347 -19.50 -6.04 -16.50
CA VAL A 347 -19.41 -7.36 -17.11
C VAL A 347 -19.51 -7.25 -18.63
N ARG A 348 -20.50 -6.49 -19.12
CA ARG A 348 -20.72 -6.26 -20.55
C ARG A 348 -19.50 -5.62 -21.21
N GLY A 349 -18.92 -4.58 -20.61
CA GLY A 349 -17.75 -3.90 -21.15
C GLY A 349 -16.54 -4.84 -21.33
N VAL A 350 -16.29 -5.74 -20.37
CA VAL A 350 -15.24 -6.76 -20.52
C VAL A 350 -15.65 -7.84 -21.53
N TRP A 351 -16.93 -8.21 -21.58
CA TRP A 351 -17.40 -9.28 -22.46
C TRP A 351 -17.45 -8.87 -23.94
N GLU A 352 -17.59 -7.58 -24.23
CA GLU A 352 -17.56 -7.03 -25.58
C GLU A 352 -16.12 -6.84 -26.11
N HIS A 353 -15.12 -6.83 -25.23
CA HIS A 353 -13.71 -6.75 -25.64
C HIS A 353 -13.32 -8.02 -26.44
N PRO A 354 -12.79 -7.87 -27.68
CA PRO A 354 -12.38 -9.00 -28.49
C PRO A 354 -11.10 -9.63 -27.94
N ILE A 355 -11.14 -10.93 -27.66
CA ILE A 355 -9.97 -11.71 -27.25
C ILE A 355 -9.74 -12.80 -28.30
N TYR A 356 -8.59 -12.74 -28.96
CA TYR A 356 -8.20 -13.69 -29.99
C TYR A 356 -7.59 -14.95 -29.37
N GLY A 357 -8.00 -16.12 -29.86
CA GLY A 357 -7.57 -17.43 -29.37
C GLY A 357 -8.70 -18.45 -29.42
N THR A 358 -8.50 -19.58 -28.73
CA THR A 358 -9.58 -20.58 -28.62
C THR A 358 -10.75 -20.02 -27.80
N PRO A 359 -12.00 -20.49 -28.02
CA PRO A 359 -13.15 -20.00 -27.25
C PRO A 359 -12.94 -20.12 -25.73
N MET A 360 -12.32 -21.21 -25.27
CA MET A 360 -12.00 -21.43 -23.85
C MET A 360 -10.96 -20.41 -23.33
N TYR A 361 -9.95 -20.11 -24.14
CA TYR A 361 -8.96 -19.08 -23.83
C TYR A 361 -9.62 -17.70 -23.68
N SER A 362 -10.48 -17.31 -24.63
CA SER A 362 -11.24 -16.05 -24.57
C SER A 362 -12.10 -15.97 -23.31
N VAL A 363 -12.85 -17.02 -22.97
CA VAL A 363 -13.68 -17.05 -21.75
C VAL A 363 -12.81 -16.88 -20.50
N THR A 364 -11.70 -17.62 -20.40
CA THR A 364 -10.81 -17.55 -19.24
C THR A 364 -10.19 -16.16 -19.08
N ARG A 365 -9.78 -15.53 -20.19
CA ARG A 365 -9.23 -14.18 -20.18
C ARG A 365 -10.26 -13.14 -19.77
N LYS A 366 -11.48 -13.21 -20.31
CA LYS A 366 -12.59 -12.33 -19.91
C LYS A 366 -12.90 -12.47 -18.41
N LEU A 367 -12.92 -13.69 -17.88
CA LEU A 367 -13.13 -13.91 -16.45
C LEU A 367 -11.97 -13.33 -15.60
N LYS A 368 -10.72 -13.44 -16.05
CA LYS A 368 -9.57 -12.81 -15.37
C LYS A 368 -9.65 -11.28 -15.42
N ALA A 369 -10.02 -10.71 -16.57
CA ALA A 369 -10.17 -9.27 -16.77
C ALA A 369 -11.27 -8.62 -15.91
N LEU A 370 -12.26 -9.40 -15.47
CA LEU A 370 -13.29 -8.91 -14.55
C LEU A 370 -12.75 -8.69 -13.13
N LYS A 371 -11.67 -9.36 -12.73
CA LYS A 371 -11.13 -9.30 -11.36
C LYS A 371 -10.73 -7.90 -10.90
N PRO A 372 -9.96 -7.09 -11.66
CA PRO A 372 -9.63 -5.72 -11.25
C PRO A 372 -10.88 -4.85 -11.10
N ASN A 373 -11.89 -5.04 -11.96
CA ASN A 373 -13.15 -4.32 -11.87
C ASN A 373 -13.96 -4.72 -10.62
N PHE A 374 -13.97 -6.01 -10.29
CA PHE A 374 -14.57 -6.51 -9.07
C PHE A 374 -13.83 -6.05 -7.82
N TRP A 375 -12.51 -5.88 -7.89
CA TRP A 375 -11.73 -5.27 -6.81
C TRP A 375 -12.11 -3.80 -6.59
N LEU A 376 -12.30 -3.02 -7.65
CA LEU A 376 -12.79 -1.64 -7.57
C LEU A 376 -14.18 -1.58 -6.90
N LEU A 377 -15.11 -2.45 -7.32
CA LEU A 377 -16.44 -2.56 -6.69
C LEU A 377 -16.37 -2.97 -5.21
N ARG A 378 -15.43 -3.84 -4.83
CA ARG A 378 -15.19 -4.16 -3.41
C ARG A 378 -14.71 -2.94 -2.64
N LYS A 379 -13.78 -2.17 -3.22
CA LYS A 379 -13.23 -0.98 -2.59
C LYS A 379 -14.31 0.07 -2.30
N GLU A 380 -15.28 0.25 -3.19
CA GLU A 380 -16.42 1.14 -2.95
C GLU A 380 -17.29 0.73 -1.75
N LYS A 381 -17.35 -0.58 -1.43
CA LYS A 381 -18.16 -1.11 -0.31
C LYS A 381 -17.41 -1.29 1.01
N GLY A 382 -16.07 -1.20 1.02
CA GLY A 382 -15.23 -1.32 2.21
C GLY A 382 -14.89 -2.76 2.65
N ASP A 383 -13.94 -2.90 3.58
CA ASP A 383 -13.48 -4.20 4.09
C ASP A 383 -14.46 -4.76 5.14
N LEU A 384 -15.26 -5.75 4.72
CA LEU A 384 -16.26 -6.42 5.55
C LEU A 384 -15.64 -7.12 6.77
N MET A 385 -14.47 -7.73 6.61
CA MET A 385 -13.79 -8.45 7.70
C MET A 385 -13.23 -7.47 8.72
N ALA A 386 -12.69 -6.34 8.27
CA ALA A 386 -12.30 -5.23 9.14
C ALA A 386 -13.50 -4.69 9.92
N ASN A 387 -14.67 -4.56 9.28
CA ASN A 387 -15.90 -4.09 9.93
C ASN A 387 -16.38 -5.06 11.03
N VAL A 388 -16.32 -6.38 10.81
CA VAL A 388 -16.66 -7.37 11.85
C VAL A 388 -15.62 -7.37 12.96
N ASN A 389 -14.32 -7.35 12.64
CA ASN A 389 -13.25 -7.30 13.64
C ASN A 389 -13.32 -6.04 14.51
N GLN A 390 -13.65 -4.89 13.92
CA GLN A 390 -13.78 -3.65 14.65
C GLN A 390 -15.03 -3.64 15.55
N ALA A 391 -16.14 -4.21 15.08
CA ALA A 391 -17.33 -4.44 15.91
C ALA A 391 -17.05 -5.40 17.08
N MET A 392 -16.26 -6.46 16.85
CA MET A 392 -15.87 -7.42 17.90
C MET A 392 -14.92 -6.80 18.93
N LEU A 393 -13.91 -6.04 18.49
CA LEU A 393 -12.98 -5.34 19.39
C LEU A 393 -13.71 -4.31 20.26
N PHE A 394 -14.71 -3.64 19.69
CA PHE A 394 -15.58 -2.73 20.43
C PHE A 394 -16.39 -3.46 21.51
N LEU A 395 -17.00 -4.60 21.18
CA LEU A 395 -17.73 -5.43 22.15
C LEU A 395 -16.81 -5.92 23.28
N GLU A 396 -15.61 -6.41 22.96
CA GLU A 396 -14.63 -6.92 23.92
C GLU A 396 -14.10 -5.83 24.87
N THR A 397 -14.02 -4.58 24.38
CA THR A 397 -13.65 -3.42 25.20
C THR A 397 -14.75 -3.08 26.20
N ILE A 398 -16.02 -3.11 25.78
CA ILE A 398 -17.17 -2.87 26.67
C ILE A 398 -17.33 -3.98 27.71
N GLN A 399 -17.07 -5.23 27.34
CA GLN A 399 -17.09 -6.37 28.28
C GLN A 399 -16.00 -6.26 29.34
N ARG A 400 -14.78 -5.86 28.96
CA ARG A 400 -13.70 -5.56 29.93
C ARG A 400 -14.04 -4.40 30.87
N LEU A 401 -14.80 -3.41 30.42
CA LEU A 401 -15.28 -2.33 31.27
C LEU A 401 -16.39 -2.80 32.23
N LEU A 402 -17.29 -3.69 31.79
CA LEU A 402 -18.25 -4.36 32.67
C LEU A 402 -17.55 -5.18 33.75
N ASP A 403 -16.44 -5.84 33.43
CA ASP A 403 -15.62 -6.59 34.39
C ASP A 403 -14.98 -5.69 35.47
N THR A 404 -14.89 -4.38 35.24
CA THR A 404 -14.41 -3.41 36.24
C THR A 404 -15.53 -2.76 37.05
N ASP A 405 -16.76 -2.72 36.53
CA ASP A 405 -17.94 -2.17 37.21
C ASP A 405 -19.21 -2.95 36.84
N HIS A 406 -19.49 -4.01 37.61
CA HIS A 406 -20.60 -4.93 37.39
C HIS A 406 -21.98 -4.34 37.74
N SER A 407 -22.03 -3.10 38.28
CA SER A 407 -23.28 -2.46 38.69
C SER A 407 -23.82 -1.46 37.66
N ASN A 408 -23.02 -1.18 36.63
CA ASN A 408 -23.29 -0.14 35.65
C ASN A 408 -24.30 -0.59 34.58
N LYS A 409 -25.58 -0.25 34.81
CA LYS A 409 -26.69 -0.57 33.90
C LYS A 409 -26.52 0.00 32.49
N LEU A 410 -25.75 1.07 32.31
CA LEU A 410 -25.48 1.67 31.00
C LEU A 410 -24.49 0.83 30.19
N LEU A 411 -23.45 0.30 30.84
CA LEU A 411 -22.50 -0.60 30.18
C LEU A 411 -23.18 -1.90 29.73
N PHE A 412 -24.11 -2.45 30.51
CA PHE A 412 -24.93 -3.59 30.09
C PHE A 412 -25.79 -3.30 28.84
N LEU A 413 -26.33 -2.09 28.73
CA LEU A 413 -27.13 -1.70 27.57
C LEU A 413 -26.25 -1.50 26.32
N ILE A 414 -25.08 -0.87 26.48
CA ILE A 414 -24.10 -0.67 25.41
C ILE A 414 -23.54 -2.02 24.95
N GLU A 415 -23.27 -2.94 25.86
CA GLU A 415 -22.85 -4.30 25.55
C GLU A 415 -23.91 -5.03 24.71
N ARG A 416 -25.20 -4.88 25.06
CA ARG A 416 -26.31 -5.46 24.30
C ARG A 416 -26.44 -4.88 22.88
N VAL A 417 -26.17 -3.58 22.71
CA VAL A 417 -26.13 -2.92 21.40
C VAL A 417 -24.90 -3.33 20.61
N ALA A 418 -23.72 -3.40 21.25
CA ALA A 418 -22.50 -3.88 20.63
C ALA A 418 -22.65 -5.33 20.13
N ARG A 419 -23.32 -6.20 20.91
CA ARG A 419 -23.70 -7.55 20.47
C ARG A 419 -24.60 -7.55 19.23
N LEU A 420 -25.55 -6.62 19.13
CA LEU A 420 -26.40 -6.48 17.94
C LEU A 420 -25.66 -5.93 16.73
N VAL A 421 -24.71 -5.02 16.93
CA VAL A 421 -23.83 -4.50 15.87
C VAL A 421 -22.92 -5.61 15.35
N VAL A 422 -22.31 -6.40 16.23
CA VAL A 422 -21.57 -7.60 15.87
C VAL A 422 -22.50 -8.57 15.12
N LEU A 423 -23.68 -8.90 15.65
CA LEU A 423 -24.63 -9.81 15.00
C LEU A 423 -25.03 -9.31 13.60
N LYS A 424 -25.21 -8.00 13.41
CA LYS A 424 -25.57 -7.39 12.12
C LYS A 424 -24.38 -7.39 11.16
N ALA A 425 -23.18 -7.05 11.63
CA ALA A 425 -21.96 -7.10 10.84
C ALA A 425 -21.63 -8.55 10.41
N THR A 426 -21.75 -9.51 11.33
CA THR A 426 -21.58 -10.95 11.07
C THR A 426 -22.69 -11.50 10.19
N LYS A 427 -23.96 -11.07 10.32
CA LYS A 427 -25.04 -11.46 9.37
C LYS A 427 -24.84 -10.85 8.00
N LEU A 428 -24.34 -9.62 7.91
CA LEU A 428 -23.98 -8.99 6.64
C LEU A 428 -22.85 -9.79 5.98
N GLU A 429 -21.80 -10.11 6.73
CA GLU A 429 -20.70 -10.97 6.30
C GLU A 429 -21.21 -12.36 5.86
N GLN A 430 -22.03 -13.03 6.68
CA GLN A 430 -22.60 -14.37 6.39
C GLN A 430 -23.54 -14.37 5.18
N SER A 431 -24.43 -13.38 5.06
CA SER A 431 -25.34 -13.25 3.90
C SER A 431 -24.62 -12.85 2.61
N MET A 432 -23.39 -12.36 2.72
CA MET A 432 -22.53 -11.98 1.59
C MET A 432 -21.48 -13.06 1.26
N LEU A 433 -21.27 -14.04 2.14
CA LEU A 433 -20.42 -15.24 1.96
C LEU A 433 -21.18 -16.49 1.46
N GLN A 434 -22.51 -16.50 1.50
CA GLN A 434 -23.38 -17.48 0.82
C GLN A 434 -23.56 -17.11 -0.66
#